data_AF-A0A1V2YGI8-F1
#
_entry.id   AF-A0A1V2YGI8-F1
#
_cell.length_a   1.000
_cell.length_b   1.000
_cell.length_c   1.000
_cell.angle_alpha   90.00
_cell.angle_beta   90.00
_cell.angle_gamma   90.00
#
_symmetry.space_group_name_H-M   'P 1'
#
loop_
_entity.id
_entity.type
_entity.pdbx_description
1 polymer ?
#
loop_
_entity_poly.entity_id
_entity_poly.type
_entity_poly.pdbx_seq_one_letter_code
_entity_poly.pdbx_strand_id
1 'polypeptide(L)'
;MLPETKVHQSQMELTYEEKAFFDVLTADPEVIKSMESDILIKIAKELAKTIRDNLSHAWHEKAQTQAKMRKEIKRLLRKYDYPPNKSEKAIQQVLEQARLQCIYNKSLVAK
;
A
#
# COMPACT_ATOMS: atom_id res chain seq x y z
N MET A 1 12.02 -27.10 16.29
CA MET A 1 12.23 -25.93 15.40
C MET A 1 10.88 -25.62 14.78
N LEU A 2 10.23 -24.52 15.17
CA LEU A 2 8.91 -24.12 14.65
C LEU A 2 9.02 -23.70 13.17
N PRO A 3 7.98 -23.88 12.34
CA PRO A 3 8.02 -23.46 10.94
C PRO A 3 7.83 -21.94 10.85
N GLU A 4 8.91 -21.17 11.02
CA GLU A 4 8.88 -19.70 10.97
C GLU A 4 8.94 -19.09 9.55
N THR A 5 8.94 -19.89 8.49
CA THR A 5 9.55 -19.46 7.21
C THR A 5 8.61 -19.50 6.01
N LYS A 6 7.58 -18.65 5.98
CA LYS A 6 6.99 -18.21 4.69
C LYS A 6 6.86 -16.70 4.59
N VAL A 7 6.33 -16.03 5.60
CA VAL A 7 6.14 -14.57 5.56
C VAL A 7 7.48 -13.82 5.56
N HIS A 8 8.46 -14.30 6.34
CA HIS A 8 9.74 -13.61 6.53
C HIS A 8 10.62 -13.56 5.27
N GLN A 9 10.59 -14.58 4.40
CA GLN A 9 11.43 -14.60 3.19
C GLN A 9 10.86 -13.71 2.08
N SER A 10 9.55 -13.70 1.90
CA SER A 10 8.91 -12.93 0.83
C SER A 10 8.90 -11.41 1.09
N GLN A 11 9.03 -10.98 2.35
CA GLN A 11 9.19 -9.56 2.72
C GLN A 11 10.60 -9.01 2.47
N MET A 12 11.63 -9.87 2.33
CA MET A 12 13.00 -9.42 2.10
C MET A 12 13.21 -8.82 0.71
N GLU A 13 12.30 -9.06 -0.24
CA GLU A 13 12.32 -8.49 -1.59
C GLU A 13 11.45 -7.21 -1.74
N LEU A 14 10.93 -6.67 -0.64
CA LEU A 14 10.13 -5.42 -0.67
C LEU A 14 11.03 -4.22 -0.43
N THR A 15 10.89 -3.21 -1.28
CA THR A 15 11.46 -1.88 -1.01
C THR A 15 10.83 -1.28 0.25
N TYR A 16 11.49 -0.28 0.83
CA TYR A 16 10.95 0.44 2.00
C TYR A 16 9.52 0.95 1.75
N GLU A 17 9.26 1.44 0.54
CA GLU A 17 7.94 1.94 0.17
C GLU A 17 6.88 0.83 0.17
N GLU A 18 7.18 -0.28 -0.49
CA GLU A 18 6.28 -1.44 -0.60
C GLU A 18 6.04 -2.10 0.75
N LYS A 19 7.07 -2.21 1.60
CA LYS A 19 6.94 -2.75 2.95
C LYS A 19 5.98 -1.92 3.80
N ALA A 20 6.04 -0.60 3.70
CA ALA A 20 5.12 0.26 4.43
C ALA A 20 3.66 0.08 3.96
N PHE A 21 3.42 -0.12 2.66
CA PHE A 21 2.07 -0.44 2.17
C PHE A 21 1.62 -1.83 2.61
N PHE A 22 2.52 -2.81 2.62
CA PHE A 22 2.23 -4.13 3.15
C PHE A 22 1.79 -4.04 4.62
N ASP A 23 2.56 -3.33 5.46
CA ASP A 23 2.27 -3.16 6.88
C ASP A 23 0.88 -2.52 7.09
N VAL A 24 0.54 -1.52 6.27
CA VAL A 24 -0.79 -0.87 6.28
C VAL A 24 -1.91 -1.84 5.91
N LEU A 25 -1.75 -2.66 4.87
CA LEU A 25 -2.74 -3.65 4.47
C LEU A 25 -2.92 -4.75 5.52
N THR A 26 -1.83 -5.11 6.20
CA THR A 26 -1.83 -6.12 7.27
C THR A 26 -2.09 -5.54 8.67
N ALA A 27 -2.37 -4.24 8.77
CA ALA A 27 -2.65 -3.60 10.06
C ALA A 27 -3.90 -4.18 10.74
N ASP A 28 -4.81 -4.77 9.96
CA ASP A 28 -5.96 -5.51 10.47
C ASP A 28 -5.68 -7.03 10.46
N PRO A 29 -5.63 -7.70 11.63
CA PRO A 29 -5.36 -9.13 11.71
C PRO A 29 -6.44 -9.99 11.04
N GLU A 30 -7.66 -9.46 10.83
CA GLU A 30 -8.68 -10.17 10.05
C GLU A 30 -8.28 -10.30 8.58
N VAL A 31 -7.63 -9.28 8.02
CA VAL A 31 -7.16 -9.30 6.62
C VAL A 31 -6.07 -10.35 6.44
N ILE A 32 -5.15 -10.48 7.40
CA ILE A 32 -4.10 -11.52 7.39
C ILE A 32 -4.72 -12.92 7.45
N LYS A 33 -5.82 -13.09 8.18
CA LYS A 33 -6.52 -14.38 8.28
C LYS A 33 -7.36 -14.69 7.05
N SER A 34 -7.89 -13.67 6.38
CA SER A 34 -8.78 -13.82 5.23
C SER A 34 -8.03 -13.88 3.89
N MET A 35 -6.78 -13.43 3.82
CA MET A 35 -6.02 -13.34 2.57
C MET A 35 -4.66 -14.01 2.67
N GLU A 36 -4.20 -14.58 1.57
CA GLU A 36 -2.85 -15.14 1.48
C GLU A 36 -1.78 -14.03 1.47
N SER A 37 -0.67 -14.26 2.16
CA SER A 37 0.44 -13.31 2.24
C SER A 37 1.00 -12.95 0.87
N ASP A 38 1.04 -13.89 -0.08
CA ASP A 38 1.53 -13.65 -1.44
C ASP A 38 0.64 -12.65 -2.21
N ILE A 39 -0.67 -12.67 -1.96
CA ILE A 39 -1.62 -11.71 -2.55
C ILE A 39 -1.38 -10.32 -1.94
N LEU A 40 -1.24 -10.23 -0.62
CA LEU A 40 -0.96 -8.97 0.08
C LEU A 40 0.34 -8.32 -0.38
N ILE A 41 1.39 -9.13 -0.63
CA ILE A 41 2.65 -8.67 -1.21
C ILE A 41 2.46 -8.12 -2.62
N LYS A 42 1.69 -8.81 -3.48
CA LYS A 42 1.37 -8.33 -4.83
C LYS A 42 0.60 -7.01 -4.81
N ILE A 43 -0.39 -6.89 -3.92
CA ILE A 43 -1.15 -5.65 -3.71
C ILE A 43 -0.19 -4.52 -3.31
N ALA A 44 0.68 -4.75 -2.34
CA ALA A 44 1.63 -3.74 -1.86
C ALA A 44 2.59 -3.26 -2.97
N LYS A 45 3.16 -4.18 -3.76
CA LYS A 45 4.02 -3.87 -4.91
C LYS A 45 3.28 -3.04 -5.98
N GLU A 46 2.06 -3.45 -6.34
CA GLU A 46 1.26 -2.75 -7.36
C GLU A 46 0.74 -1.39 -6.85
N LEU A 47 0.43 -1.25 -5.57
CA LEU A 47 0.10 0.03 -4.93
C LEU A 47 1.29 0.99 -4.96
N ALA A 48 2.47 0.55 -4.53
CA ALA A 48 3.67 1.37 -4.54
C ALA A 48 3.99 1.87 -5.95
N LYS A 49 3.91 0.98 -6.95
CA LYS A 49 4.08 1.35 -8.36
C LYS A 49 3.03 2.38 -8.81
N THR A 50 1.75 2.13 -8.54
CA THR A 50 0.66 3.04 -8.92
C THR A 50 0.83 4.42 -8.28
N ILE A 51 1.21 4.46 -7.00
CA ILE A 51 1.42 5.70 -6.26
C ILE A 51 2.64 6.43 -6.82
N ARG A 52 3.77 5.74 -7.03
CA ARG A 52 4.98 6.30 -7.64
C ARG A 52 4.74 6.91 -9.01
N ASP A 53 3.99 6.22 -9.88
CA ASP A 53 3.65 6.74 -11.20
C ASP A 53 2.75 7.99 -11.13
N ASN A 54 1.95 8.12 -10.07
CA ASN A 54 1.11 9.30 -9.81
C ASN A 54 1.78 10.38 -8.95
N LEU A 55 2.90 10.08 -8.27
CA LEU A 55 3.59 10.97 -7.34
C LEU A 55 4.17 12.22 -8.02
N SER A 56 4.52 12.12 -9.31
CA SER A 56 5.06 13.28 -10.06
C SER A 56 4.06 14.43 -10.21
N HIS A 57 2.76 14.20 -10.02
CA HIS A 57 1.69 15.17 -10.26
C HIS A 57 1.21 15.91 -8.99
N ALA A 58 2.00 15.90 -7.90
CA ALA A 58 1.61 16.48 -6.62
C ALA A 58 0.18 16.05 -6.19
N TRP A 59 -0.13 14.77 -6.35
CA TRP A 59 -1.49 14.22 -6.25
C TRP A 59 -2.23 14.57 -4.94
N HIS A 60 -1.49 14.84 -3.86
CA HIS A 60 -2.01 15.26 -2.58
C HIS A 60 -2.54 16.71 -2.52
N GLU A 61 -2.22 17.59 -3.48
CA GLU A 61 -2.57 19.03 -3.42
C GLU A 61 -4.01 19.31 -3.86
N LYS A 62 -4.55 18.51 -4.77
CA LYS A 62 -5.89 18.74 -5.37
C LYS A 62 -6.86 17.62 -5.00
N ALA A 63 -8.04 18.00 -4.54
CA ALA A 63 -9.12 17.07 -4.20
C ALA A 63 -9.50 16.13 -5.36
N GLN A 64 -9.46 16.63 -6.61
CA GLN A 64 -9.74 15.84 -7.80
C GLN A 64 -8.72 14.71 -8.00
N THR A 65 -7.43 14.99 -7.79
CA THR A 65 -6.36 13.99 -7.94
C THR A 65 -6.38 12.98 -6.80
N GLN A 66 -6.70 13.40 -5.57
CA GLN A 66 -6.95 12.48 -4.45
C GLN A 66 -8.15 11.57 -4.71
N ALA A 67 -9.24 12.08 -5.27
CA ALA A 67 -10.40 11.27 -5.63
C ALA A 67 -10.06 10.23 -6.72
N LYS A 68 -9.25 10.62 -7.71
CA LYS A 68 -8.73 9.69 -8.72
C LYS A 68 -7.85 8.61 -8.09
N MET A 69 -6.94 8.98 -7.19
CA MET A 69 -6.09 8.02 -6.47
C MET A 69 -6.94 7.03 -5.65
N ARG A 70 -7.93 7.52 -4.89
CA ARG A 70 -8.88 6.66 -4.15
C ARG A 70 -9.57 5.65 -5.05
N LYS A 71 -10.00 6.08 -6.24
CA LYS A 71 -10.67 5.19 -7.21
C LYS A 71 -9.72 4.12 -7.74
N GLU A 72 -8.47 4.46 -8.04
CA GLU A 72 -7.46 3.49 -8.50
C GLU A 72 -7.12 2.47 -7.42
N ILE A 73 -6.86 2.93 -6.18
CA ILE A 73 -6.59 2.04 -5.04
C ILE A 73 -7.78 1.11 -4.81
N LYS A 74 -9.01 1.65 -4.80
CA LYS A 74 -10.23 0.85 -4.66
C LYS A 74 -10.37 -0.21 -5.75
N ARG A 75 -10.04 0.14 -7.01
CA ARG A 75 -10.06 -0.79 -8.14
C ARG A 75 -9.04 -1.92 -7.95
N LEU A 76 -7.85 -1.58 -7.48
CA LEU A 76 -6.78 -2.54 -7.21
C LEU A 76 -7.15 -3.49 -6.08
N LEU A 77 -7.65 -2.99 -4.96
CA LEU A 77 -8.12 -3.84 -3.85
C LEU A 77 -9.23 -4.81 -4.30
N ARG A 78 -10.19 -4.36 -5.11
CA ARG A 78 -11.24 -5.23 -5.66
C ARG A 78 -10.72 -6.28 -6.63
N LYS A 79 -9.65 -5.99 -7.39
CA LYS A 79 -9.03 -6.94 -8.33
C LYS A 79 -8.42 -8.15 -7.61
N TYR A 80 -8.01 -7.97 -6.36
CA TYR A 80 -7.39 -9.00 -5.52
C TYR A 80 -8.33 -9.55 -4.45
N ASP A 81 -9.64 -9.36 -4.60
CA ASP A 81 -10.65 -9.82 -3.63
C ASP A 81 -10.42 -9.35 -2.19
N TYR A 82 -9.85 -8.15 -2.02
CA TYR A 82 -9.67 -7.56 -0.71
C TYR A 82 -11.04 -7.34 -0.03
N PRO A 83 -11.20 -7.67 1.26
CA PRO A 83 -12.48 -7.60 1.94
C PRO A 83 -13.14 -6.22 1.80
N PRO A 84 -14.37 -6.12 1.27
CA PRO A 84 -15.02 -4.83 1.00
C PRO A 84 -15.32 -4.04 2.28
N ASN A 85 -15.58 -4.73 3.39
CA ASN A 85 -15.76 -4.16 4.73
C ASN A 85 -14.49 -3.48 5.27
N LYS A 86 -13.30 -3.93 4.86
CA LYS A 86 -12.00 -3.37 5.27
C LYS A 86 -11.38 -2.46 4.21
N SER A 87 -11.87 -2.53 2.98
CA SER A 87 -11.34 -1.78 1.84
C SER A 87 -11.32 -0.28 2.09
N GLU A 88 -12.37 0.30 2.66
CA GLU A 88 -12.45 1.75 2.87
C GLU A 88 -11.39 2.24 3.86
N LYS A 89 -11.23 1.55 4.99
CA LYS A 89 -10.19 1.85 5.98
C LYS A 89 -8.79 1.68 5.38
N ALA A 90 -8.55 0.59 4.66
CA ALA A 90 -7.28 0.33 3.99
C ALA A 90 -6.94 1.43 2.98
N ILE A 91 -7.91 1.88 2.17
CA ILE A 91 -7.70 2.99 1.21
C ILE A 91 -7.24 4.26 1.93
N GLN A 92 -7.88 4.63 3.03
CA GLN A 92 -7.51 5.85 3.78
C GLN A 92 -6.10 5.74 4.37
N GLN A 93 -5.76 4.59 4.94
CA GLN A 93 -4.41 4.37 5.50
C GLN A 93 -3.34 4.36 4.42
N VAL A 94 -3.60 3.73 3.27
CA VAL A 94 -2.68 3.72 2.12
C VAL A 94 -2.45 5.14 1.59
N LEU A 95 -3.50 5.94 1.48
CA LEU A 95 -3.37 7.34 1.07
C LEU A 95 -2.52 8.16 2.04
N GLU A 96 -2.73 8.01 3.34
CA GLU A 96 -1.93 8.74 4.32
C GLU A 96 -0.46 8.29 4.27
N GLN A 97 -0.21 6.98 4.16
CA GLN A 97 1.14 6.44 4.00
C GLN A 97 1.83 6.97 2.74
N ALA A 98 1.11 7.05 1.63
CA ALA A 98 1.60 7.63 0.38
C ALA A 98 1.95 9.12 0.54
N ARG A 99 1.14 9.86 1.31
CA ARG A 99 1.40 11.28 1.61
C ARG A 99 2.67 11.45 2.44
N LEU A 100 2.86 10.61 3.45
CA LEU A 100 4.05 10.60 4.29
C LEU A 100 5.32 10.28 3.49
N GLN A 101 5.29 9.26 2.63
CA GLN A 101 6.40 8.92 1.74
C GLN A 101 6.73 10.07 0.77
N CYS A 102 5.73 10.75 0.22
CA CYS A 102 5.93 11.91 -0.65
C CYS A 102 6.66 13.06 0.06
N ILE A 103 6.25 13.37 1.29
CA ILE A 103 6.85 14.46 2.09
C ILE A 103 8.29 14.12 2.46
N TYR A 104 8.56 12.86 2.82
CA TYR A 104 9.89 12.39 3.18
C TYR A 104 10.86 12.39 1.97
N ASN A 105 10.41 11.93 0.80
CA ASN A 105 11.23 11.97 -0.42
C ASN A 105 11.56 13.41 -0.85
N LYS A 106 10.66 14.39 -0.64
CA LYS A 106 10.95 15.81 -0.86
C LYS A 106 12.06 16.36 0.06
N SER A 107 12.18 15.83 1.28
CA SER A 107 13.17 16.27 2.27
C SER A 107 14.59 15.76 1.97
N LEU A 108 14.71 14.55 1.40
CA LEU A 108 16.02 13.94 1.09
C LEU A 108 16.69 14.47 -0.17
N VAL A 109 15.93 15.03 -1.12
CA VAL A 109 16.48 15.66 -2.34
C VAL A 109 16.86 17.13 -2.11
N ALA A 110 16.51 17.69 -0.95
CA ALA A 110 16.78 19.08 -0.57
C ALA A 110 18.06 19.28 0.27
N LYS A 111 18.98 18.29 0.31
CA LYS A 111 20.30 18.40 0.95
C LYS A 111 21.42 18.14 -0.05
#